data_AF-A0A3B1DBP6-F1
#
_entry.id   AF-A0A3B1DBP6-F1
#
_cell.length_a   1.000
_cell.length_b   1.000
_cell.length_c   1.000
_cell.angle_alpha   90.00
_cell.angle_beta   90.00
_cell.angle_gamma   90.00
#
_symmetry.space_group_name_H-M   'P 1'
#
loop_
_entity.id
_entity.type
_entity.pdbx_description
1 polymer ?
#
loop_
_entity_poly.entity_id
_entity_poly.type
_entity_poly.pdbx_seq_one_letter_code
_entity_poly.pdbx_strand_id
1 'polypeptide(L)'
;MAGQQIKGRGIVAVVNDIADGFLYLNTIVLKKYDVETYKTLYHGLKKVQKTIRSEAFPSNDTLKIRKRNIRLQRLHTAVMILEHAAKIKRMSIF
;
A
#
# COMPACT_ATOMS: atom_id res chain seq x y z
N MET A 1 13.11 0.57 14.15
CA MET A 1 13.55 -0.54 13.27
C MET A 1 12.73 -0.67 11.96
N ALA A 2 11.61 0.04 11.72
CA ALA A 2 10.81 -0.11 10.48
C ALA A 2 11.26 0.71 9.25
N GLY A 3 12.03 1.79 9.46
CA GLY A 3 12.38 2.74 8.37
C GLY A 3 13.38 2.23 7.32
N GLN A 4 14.14 1.18 7.62
CA GLN A 4 15.17 0.61 6.75
C GLN A 4 14.66 -0.49 5.80
N GLN A 5 13.44 -1.02 5.99
CA GLN A 5 12.99 -2.21 5.26
C GLN A 5 12.54 -1.96 3.80
N ILE A 6 12.29 -0.70 3.40
CA ILE A 6 11.76 -0.40 2.05
C ILE A 6 12.86 -0.04 1.06
N LYS A 7 14.01 0.51 1.49
CA LYS A 7 15.08 0.95 0.57
C LYS A 7 15.86 -0.19 -0.11
N GLY A 8 15.76 -1.43 0.39
CA GLY A 8 16.43 -2.60 -0.19
C GLY A 8 15.50 -3.72 -0.68
N ARG A 9 14.18 -3.61 -0.44
CA ARG A 9 13.17 -4.56 -0.93
C ARG A 9 12.47 -3.96 -2.15
N GLY A 10 12.28 -4.75 -3.20
CA GLY A 10 11.54 -4.30 -4.37
C GLY A 10 10.14 -3.79 -4.00
N ILE A 11 9.69 -2.68 -4.60
CA ILE A 11 8.43 -2.01 -4.25
C ILE A 11 7.22 -2.96 -4.30
N VAL A 12 7.25 -3.93 -5.22
CA VAL A 12 6.21 -4.95 -5.38
C VAL A 12 6.11 -5.84 -4.13
N ALA A 13 7.24 -6.26 -3.57
CA ALA A 13 7.26 -7.06 -2.35
C ALA A 13 6.67 -6.27 -1.18
N VAL A 14 7.05 -5.00 -1.04
CA VAL A 14 6.53 -4.11 0.01
C VAL A 14 5.02 -3.90 -0.10
N VAL A 15 4.50 -3.69 -1.31
CA VAL A 15 3.05 -3.52 -1.52
C VAL A 15 2.29 -4.81 -1.20
N ASN A 16 2.83 -5.97 -1.56
CA ASN A 16 2.23 -7.27 -1.23
C ASN A 16 2.28 -7.54 0.28
N ASP A 17 3.40 -7.23 0.95
CA ASP A 17 3.54 -7.32 2.40
C ASP A 17 2.48 -6.46 3.11
N ILE A 18 2.17 -5.26 2.58
CA ILE A 18 1.09 -4.40 3.09
C ILE A 18 -0.29 -5.04 2.86
N ALA A 19 -0.56 -5.56 1.67
CA ALA A 19 -1.84 -6.21 1.36
C ALA A 19 -2.09 -7.40 2.31
N ASP A 20 -1.06 -8.22 2.53
CA ASP A 20 -1.15 -9.43 3.33
C ASP A 20 -1.01 -9.16 4.84
N GLY A 21 -0.65 -7.93 5.22
CA GLY A 21 -0.67 -7.43 6.60
C GLY A 21 0.63 -7.68 7.38
N PHE A 22 1.72 -7.98 6.67
CA PHE A 22 3.06 -8.09 7.23
C PHE A 22 3.71 -6.73 7.47
N LEU A 23 3.29 -5.70 6.74
CA LEU A 23 3.76 -4.32 6.89
C LEU A 23 2.59 -3.33 6.99
N TYR A 24 2.80 -2.28 7.78
CA TYR A 24 1.87 -1.16 7.90
C TYR A 24 2.61 0.15 7.62
N LEU A 25 2.00 1.02 6.81
CA LEU A 25 2.51 2.37 6.61
C LEU A 25 2.18 3.26 7.80
N ASN A 26 3.15 4.07 8.20
CA ASN A 26 2.96 5.13 9.17
C ASN A 26 3.73 6.39 8.75
N THR A 27 3.30 7.53 9.26
CA THR A 27 3.88 8.84 8.92
C THR A 27 5.35 8.97 9.34
N ILE A 28 5.77 8.29 10.43
CA ILE A 28 7.15 8.32 10.95
C ILE A 28 8.13 7.66 9.96
N VAL A 29 7.73 6.53 9.38
CA VAL A 29 8.51 5.78 8.38
C VAL A 29 8.57 6.57 7.08
N LEU A 30 7.44 7.13 6.65
CA LEU A 30 7.32 7.93 5.43
C LEU A 30 8.13 9.25 5.49
N LYS A 31 8.45 9.78 6.67
CA LYS A 31 9.30 10.97 6.81
C LYS A 31 10.66 10.81 6.12
N LYS A 32 11.22 9.59 6.09
CA LYS A 32 12.55 9.30 5.54
C LYS A 32 12.58 9.08 4.02
N TYR A 33 11.42 9.08 3.36
CA TYR A 33 11.31 8.85 1.93
C TYR A 33 11.25 10.16 1.15
N ASP A 34 11.87 10.11 -0.02
CA ASP A 34 11.88 11.14 -1.06
C ASP A 34 10.65 11.03 -1.96
N VAL A 35 10.45 12.05 -2.79
CA VAL A 35 9.25 12.19 -3.64
C VAL A 35 9.09 11.01 -4.60
N GLU A 36 10.18 10.50 -5.18
CA GLU A 36 10.13 9.37 -6.11
C GLU A 36 9.66 8.08 -5.42
N THR A 37 10.15 7.80 -4.21
CA THR A 37 9.68 6.66 -3.42
C THR A 37 8.19 6.78 -3.11
N TYR A 38 7.69 7.98 -2.79
CA TYR A 38 6.27 8.21 -2.57
C TYR A 38 5.43 7.90 -3.82
N LYS A 39 5.82 8.43 -4.98
CA LYS A 39 5.14 8.17 -6.25
C LYS A 39 5.14 6.68 -6.59
N THR A 40 6.30 6.04 -6.47
CA THR A 40 6.46 4.62 -6.79
C THR A 40 5.59 3.75 -5.88
N LEU A 41 5.56 4.04 -4.58
CA LEU A 41 4.71 3.34 -3.62
C LEU A 41 3.22 3.58 -3.90
N TYR A 42 2.84 4.82 -4.19
CA TYR A 42 1.47 5.19 -4.55
C TYR A 42 0.96 4.40 -5.75
N HIS A 43 1.69 4.43 -6.87
CA HIS A 43 1.31 3.71 -8.07
C HIS A 43 1.34 2.19 -7.86
N GLY A 44 2.29 1.67 -7.08
CA GLY A 44 2.34 0.26 -6.69
C GLY A 44 1.09 -0.19 -5.92
N LEU A 45 0.70 0.56 -4.88
CA LEU A 45 -0.51 0.30 -4.10
C LEU A 45 -1.77 0.34 -4.96
N LYS A 46 -1.92 1.36 -5.82
CA LYS A 46 -3.06 1.48 -6.74
C LYS A 46 -3.10 0.34 -7.76
N LYS A 47 -1.94 -0.06 -8.29
CA LYS A 47 -1.84 -1.18 -9.24
C LYS A 47 -2.34 -2.48 -8.60
N VAL A 48 -1.84 -2.84 -7.42
CA VAL A 48 -2.27 -4.05 -6.71
C VAL A 48 -3.73 -3.97 -6.31
N GLN A 49 -4.21 -2.81 -5.86
CA GLN A 49 -5.64 -2.61 -5.57
C GLN A 49 -6.51 -2.83 -6.82
N LYS A 50 -6.08 -2.33 -7.99
CA LYS A 50 -6.76 -2.58 -9.27
C LYS A 50 -6.74 -4.06 -9.63
N THR A 51 -5.60 -4.75 -9.48
CA THR A 51 -5.48 -6.19 -9.74
C THR A 51 -6.45 -7.00 -8.88
N ILE A 52 -6.47 -6.78 -7.55
CA ILE A 52 -7.38 -7.51 -6.64
C ILE A 52 -8.85 -7.21 -6.95
N ARG A 53 -9.15 -5.98 -7.41
CA ARG A 53 -10.50 -5.61 -7.84
C ARG A 53 -10.91 -6.32 -9.14
N SER A 54 -9.98 -6.54 -10.06
CA SER A 54 -10.22 -7.25 -11.32
C SER A 54 -10.24 -8.78 -11.19
N GLU A 55 -9.76 -9.34 -10.08
CA GLU A 55 -9.89 -10.79 -9.80
C GLU A 55 -11.38 -11.20 -9.79
N ALA A 56 -11.66 -12.39 -10.32
CA ALA A 56 -13.00 -12.96 -10.32
C ALA A 56 -13.56 -13.02 -8.88
N PHE A 57 -14.78 -12.52 -8.70
CA PHE A 57 -15.38 -12.44 -7.37
C PHE A 57 -15.76 -13.83 -6.85
N PRO A 58 -15.28 -14.25 -5.67
CA PRO A 58 -15.52 -15.60 -5.15
C PRO A 58 -16.88 -15.70 -4.44
N SER A 59 -17.99 -15.59 -5.19
CA SER A 59 -19.36 -15.47 -4.65
C SER A 59 -19.77 -16.56 -3.65
N ASN A 60 -19.21 -17.75 -3.78
CA ASN A 60 -19.60 -18.93 -3.00
C ASN A 60 -18.65 -19.23 -1.83
N ASP A 61 -17.64 -18.40 -1.59
CA ASP A 61 -16.62 -18.63 -0.57
C ASP A 61 -16.46 -17.38 0.31
N THR A 62 -17.18 -17.37 1.43
CA THR A 62 -17.20 -16.26 2.38
C THR A 62 -15.82 -15.96 2.98
N LEU A 63 -14.97 -16.98 3.15
CA LEU A 63 -13.61 -16.80 3.63
C LEU A 63 -12.74 -16.09 2.59
N LYS A 64 -12.83 -16.49 1.31
CA LYS A 64 -12.13 -15.78 0.22
C LYS A 64 -12.63 -14.36 0.04
N ILE A 65 -13.94 -14.12 0.16
CA ILE A 65 -14.52 -12.76 0.15
C ILE A 65 -13.92 -11.92 1.27
N ARG A 66 -13.92 -12.43 2.50
CA ARG A 66 -13.35 -11.74 3.67
C ARG A 66 -11.87 -11.44 3.46
N LYS A 67 -11.08 -12.41 3.02
CA LYS A 67 -9.64 -12.23 2.75
C LYS A 67 -9.40 -11.14 1.71
N ARG A 68 -10.15 -11.15 0.60
CA ARG A 68 -10.09 -10.12 -0.44
C ARG A 68 -10.41 -8.73 0.12
N ASN A 69 -11.47 -8.61 0.90
CA ASN A 69 -11.89 -7.34 1.49
C ASN A 69 -10.87 -6.77 2.48
N ILE A 70 -10.27 -7.63 3.31
CA ILE A 70 -9.20 -7.23 4.23
C ILE A 70 -7.99 -6.68 3.46
N ARG A 71 -7.56 -7.37 2.38
CA ARG A 71 -6.46 -6.89 1.54
C ARG A 71 -6.77 -5.52 0.92
N LEU A 72 -7.98 -5.35 0.38
CA LEU A 72 -8.41 -4.07 -0.20
C LEU A 72 -8.48 -2.94 0.85
N GLN A 73 -8.97 -3.24 2.05
CA GLN A 73 -9.02 -2.29 3.16
C GLN A 73 -7.61 -1.83 3.55
N ARG A 74 -6.67 -2.77 3.73
CA ARG A 74 -5.27 -2.45 4.07
C ARG A 74 -4.61 -1.57 3.02
N LEU A 75 -4.75 -1.93 1.73
CA LEU A 75 -4.24 -1.13 0.62
C LEU A 75 -4.86 0.28 0.60
N HIS A 76 -6.16 0.39 0.86
CA HIS A 76 -6.83 1.68 0.92
C HIS A 76 -6.31 2.55 2.08
N THR A 77 -6.19 2.00 3.27
CA THR A 77 -5.62 2.70 4.44
C THR A 77 -4.18 3.15 4.16
N ALA A 78 -3.36 2.29 3.54
CA ALA A 78 -2.00 2.62 3.16
C ALA A 78 -1.94 3.80 2.19
N VAL A 79 -2.80 3.83 1.16
CA VAL A 79 -2.92 4.95 0.22
C VAL A 79 -3.32 6.24 0.95
N MET A 80 -4.34 6.19 1.82
CA MET A 80 -4.77 7.39 2.56
C MET A 80 -3.66 7.98 3.44
N ILE A 81 -2.91 7.13 4.16
CA ILE A 81 -1.78 7.56 4.98
C ILE A 81 -0.70 8.20 4.11
N LEU A 82 -0.43 7.63 2.94
CA LEU A 82 0.57 8.14 2.02
C LEU A 82 0.17 9.48 1.41
N GLU A 83 -1.08 9.63 0.97
CA GLU A 83 -1.64 10.89 0.46
C GLU A 83 -1.62 11.99 1.53
N HIS A 84 -2.04 11.66 2.75
CA HIS A 84 -1.99 12.58 3.89
C HIS A 84 -0.56 13.04 4.19
N ALA A 85 0.40 12.10 4.24
CA ALA A 85 1.80 12.43 4.48
C ALA A 85 2.42 13.26 3.34
N ALA A 86 2.04 13.01 2.09
CA ALA A 86 2.48 13.79 0.94
C ALA A 86 1.95 15.23 0.99
N LYS A 87 0.67 15.40 1.37
CA LYS A 87 0.04 16.70 1.56
C LYS A 87 0.76 17.53 2.62
N ILE A 88 1.09 16.95 3.77
CA ILE A 88 1.84 17.63 4.84
C ILE A 88 3.20 18.11 4.33
N LYS A 89 3.89 17.30 3.53
CA LYS A 89 5.19 17.62 2.94
C LYS A 89 5.09 18.50 1.68
N ARG A 90 3.89 18.89 1.24
CA ARG A 90 3.65 19.66 0.00
C ARG A 90 4.25 19.00 -1.26
N MET A 91 4.21 17.68 -1.34
CA MET A 91 4.74 16.92 -2.48
C MET A 91 3.62 16.59 -3.48
N SER A 92 3.88 16.74 -4.78
CA SER A 92 2.97 16.24 -5.82
C SER A 92 3.27 14.76 -6.10
N ILE A 93 2.30 13.89 -5.80
CA ILE A 93 2.39 12.43 -5.98
C ILE A 93 1.35 11.89 -6.98
N PHE A 94 0.59 12.80 -7.61
CA PHE A 94 -0.44 12.53 -8.61
C PHE A 94 0.04 12.98 -9.99
#